data_AF-A0A7X4EU96-F1
#
_entry.id   AF-A0A7X4EU96-F1
#
_cell.length_a   1.000
_cell.length_b   1.000
_cell.length_c   1.000
_cell.angle_alpha   90.00
_cell.angle_beta   90.00
_cell.angle_gamma   90.00
#
_symmetry.space_group_name_H-M   'P 1'
#
loop_
_entity.id
_entity.type
_entity.pdbx_description
1 polymer ?
#
loop_
_entity_poly.entity_id
_entity_poly.type
_entity_poly.pdbx_seq_one_letter_code
_entity_poly.pdbx_strand_id
1 'polypeptide(L)'
;MNGQDAVEYVSLLGLRADEPRRVARVMERNRLGMGDPERAKREMTDGEIVCSPLADAGVTNEDVLAFWAEREWQLALPPEANLSNCVYCFMKGASAIPSVRRDVEAADRVLPERLRSVPNTPSDIRWWMDLEERYERRPMKRYKGRGRRSQKKVTVGFWGVDAEVSYRKFSEVGVEEGAQGEELAREASLPCDCTD
;
A
#
# COMPACT_ATOMS: atom_id res chain seq x y z
N MET A 1 17.03 3.15 -14.86
CA MET A 1 17.96 3.37 -15.98
C MET A 1 18.36 1.99 -16.47
N ASN A 2 17.84 1.55 -17.62
CA ASN A 2 18.17 0.23 -18.18
C ASN A 2 18.90 0.50 -19.49
N GLY A 3 20.18 0.12 -19.58
CA GLY A 3 21.03 0.42 -20.72
C GLY A 3 22.46 -0.10 -20.54
N GLN A 4 23.20 -0.17 -21.64
CA GLN A 4 24.59 -0.68 -21.69
C GLN A 4 25.58 0.10 -20.79
N ASP A 5 25.19 1.28 -20.32
CA ASP A 5 25.96 2.15 -19.41
C ASP A 5 25.46 2.09 -17.95
N ALA A 6 24.68 1.07 -17.58
CA ALA A 6 24.22 0.91 -16.20
C ALA A 6 25.42 0.71 -15.25
N VAL A 7 25.56 1.63 -14.29
CA VAL A 7 26.57 1.55 -13.24
C VAL A 7 26.04 0.70 -12.09
N GLU A 8 26.90 -0.15 -11.52
CA GLU A 8 26.55 -0.89 -10.31
C GLU A 8 26.32 0.05 -9.11
N TYR A 9 25.23 -0.15 -8.39
CA TYR A 9 24.91 0.61 -7.17
C TYR A 9 24.21 -0.26 -6.13
N VAL A 10 24.30 0.16 -4.88
CA VAL A 10 23.67 -0.53 -3.75
C VAL A 10 22.48 0.26 -3.24
N SER A 11 21.32 -0.39 -3.15
CA SER A 11 20.12 0.11 -2.50
C SER A 11 19.97 -0.52 -1.12
N LEU A 12 19.87 0.31 -0.08
CA LEU A 12 19.61 -0.17 1.28
C LEU A 12 18.11 -0.08 1.57
N LEU A 13 17.49 -1.23 1.88
CA LEU A 13 16.09 -1.29 2.30
C LEU A 13 15.98 -1.58 3.79
N GLY A 14 15.07 -0.88 4.47
CA GLY A 14 14.74 -1.09 5.87
C GLY A 14 13.87 -2.33 6.12
N LEU A 15 14.11 -3.44 5.42
CA LEU A 15 13.44 -4.71 5.70
C LEU A 15 14.02 -5.34 6.95
N ARG A 16 13.14 -5.77 7.86
CA ARG A 16 13.50 -6.34 9.15
C ARG A 16 13.57 -7.87 9.12
N ALA A 17 14.18 -8.45 10.14
CA ALA A 17 14.32 -9.90 10.29
C ALA A 17 12.97 -10.60 10.47
N ASP A 18 11.99 -9.91 11.07
CA ASP A 18 10.62 -10.38 11.27
C ASP A 18 9.72 -10.23 10.02
N GLU A 19 10.30 -9.87 8.86
CA GLU A 19 9.63 -9.79 7.56
C GLU A 19 10.20 -10.82 6.54
N PRO A 20 10.27 -12.12 6.87
CA PRO A 20 11.09 -13.09 6.14
C PRO A 20 10.69 -13.28 4.67
N ARG A 21 9.40 -13.13 4.35
CA ARG A 21 8.91 -13.23 2.96
C ARG A 21 9.44 -12.08 2.09
N ARG A 22 9.45 -10.85 2.63
CA ARG A 22 9.94 -9.66 1.92
C ARG A 22 11.45 -9.73 1.73
N VAL A 23 12.17 -10.16 2.75
CA VAL A 23 13.62 -10.41 2.67
C VAL A 23 13.94 -11.47 1.61
N ALA A 24 13.22 -12.60 1.60
CA ALA A 24 13.42 -13.65 0.62
C ALA A 24 13.20 -13.16 -0.83
N ARG A 25 12.20 -12.30 -1.08
CA ARG A 25 11.99 -11.68 -2.41
C ARG A 25 13.17 -10.82 -2.86
N VAL A 26 13.74 -10.03 -1.95
CA VAL A 26 14.94 -9.22 -2.22
C VAL A 26 16.15 -10.12 -2.49
N MET A 27 16.33 -11.18 -1.73
CA MET A 27 17.44 -12.12 -1.95
C MET A 27 17.31 -12.84 -3.30
N GLU A 28 16.10 -13.27 -3.67
CA GLU A 28 15.85 -13.86 -4.99
C GLU A 28 16.12 -12.88 -6.12
N ARG A 29 15.74 -11.61 -5.93
CA ARG A 29 16.01 -10.52 -6.87
C ARG A 29 17.53 -10.37 -7.13
N ASN A 30 18.35 -10.43 -6.09
CA ASN A 30 19.81 -10.27 -6.21
C ASN A 30 20.51 -11.48 -6.88
N ARG A 31 19.87 -12.65 -6.95
CA ARG A 31 20.42 -13.82 -7.66
C ARG A 31 20.39 -13.64 -9.18
N LEU A 32 19.55 -12.75 -9.68
CA LEU A 32 19.44 -12.46 -11.11
C LEU A 32 20.57 -11.50 -11.52
N GLY A 33 21.51 -12.02 -12.31
CA GLY A 33 22.65 -11.27 -12.83
C GLY A 33 22.26 -10.24 -13.90
N MET A 34 23.14 -9.28 -14.15
CA MET A 34 22.93 -8.25 -15.19
C MET A 34 22.63 -8.90 -16.55
N GLY A 35 21.61 -8.40 -17.25
CA GLY A 35 21.18 -8.93 -18.55
C GLY A 35 20.33 -10.20 -18.49
N ASP A 36 19.97 -10.71 -17.31
CA ASP A 36 19.01 -11.79 -17.16
C ASP A 36 17.60 -11.35 -17.67
N PRO A 37 16.99 -12.08 -18.62
CA PRO A 37 15.66 -11.75 -19.15
C PRO A 37 14.56 -11.65 -18.08
N GLU A 38 14.69 -12.35 -16.96
CA GLU A 38 13.74 -12.27 -15.85
C GLU A 38 13.78 -10.92 -15.14
N ARG A 39 14.92 -10.20 -15.16
CA ARG A 39 15.01 -8.83 -14.60
C ARG A 39 14.13 -7.86 -15.37
N ALA A 40 14.16 -7.94 -16.70
CA ALA A 40 13.34 -7.11 -17.57
C ALA A 40 11.84 -7.37 -17.38
N LYS A 41 11.44 -8.65 -17.23
CA LYS A 41 10.05 -9.03 -16.96
C LYS A 41 9.53 -8.52 -15.60
N ARG A 42 10.43 -8.38 -14.63
CA ARG A 42 10.12 -7.90 -13.27
C ARG A 42 10.37 -6.40 -13.11
N GLU A 43 10.58 -5.68 -14.21
CA GLU A 43 10.84 -4.22 -14.23
C GLU A 43 11.99 -3.80 -13.30
N MET A 44 13.00 -4.66 -13.16
CA MET A 44 14.15 -4.39 -12.30
C MET A 44 15.14 -3.47 -12.99
N THR A 45 15.82 -2.63 -12.20
CA THR A 45 16.90 -1.78 -12.69
C THR A 45 18.20 -2.58 -12.85
N ASP A 46 18.85 -2.50 -14.01
CA ASP A 46 20.20 -3.07 -14.21
C ASP A 46 21.25 -2.37 -13.35
N GLY A 47 22.22 -3.14 -12.84
CA GLY A 47 23.25 -2.66 -11.91
C GLY A 47 22.81 -2.54 -10.44
N GLU A 48 21.52 -2.68 -10.11
CA GLU A 48 21.06 -2.58 -8.72
C GLU A 48 21.30 -3.85 -7.89
N ILE A 49 22.00 -3.70 -6.77
CA ILE A 49 22.14 -4.68 -5.70
C ILE A 49 21.34 -4.18 -4.48
N VAL A 50 20.42 -4.99 -3.96
CA VAL A 50 19.54 -4.56 -2.87
C VAL A 50 19.95 -5.23 -1.55
N CYS A 51 20.36 -4.46 -0.54
CA CYS A 51 20.74 -5.00 0.77
C CYS A 51 19.67 -4.71 1.82
N SER A 52 19.55 -5.58 2.82
CA SER A 52 18.56 -5.51 3.90
C SER A 52 19.26 -5.51 5.26
N PRO A 53 20.02 -4.45 5.62
CA PRO A 53 20.94 -4.46 6.76
C PRO A 53 20.26 -4.74 8.12
N LEU A 54 18.99 -4.33 8.28
CA LEU A 54 18.24 -4.63 9.51
C LEU A 54 17.96 -6.12 9.63
N ALA A 55 17.51 -6.76 8.55
CA ALA A 55 17.33 -8.21 8.50
C ALA A 55 18.65 -8.97 8.71
N ASP A 56 19.74 -8.53 8.05
CA ASP A 56 21.07 -9.15 8.18
C ASP A 56 21.60 -9.07 9.62
N ALA A 57 21.28 -7.98 10.33
CA ALA A 57 21.62 -7.78 11.74
C ALA A 57 20.63 -8.43 12.74
N GLY A 58 19.57 -9.08 12.26
CA GLY A 58 18.56 -9.72 13.12
C GLY A 58 17.59 -8.74 13.80
N VAL A 59 17.53 -7.48 13.34
CA VAL A 59 16.69 -6.43 13.93
C VAL A 59 15.21 -6.67 13.60
N THR A 60 14.37 -6.61 14.63
CA THR A 60 12.91 -6.82 14.58
C THR A 60 12.14 -5.50 14.69
N ASN A 61 10.82 -5.54 14.55
CA ASN A 61 9.98 -4.36 14.80
C ASN A 61 10.14 -3.85 16.24
N GLU A 62 10.27 -4.75 17.22
CA GLU A 62 10.46 -4.39 18.63
C GLU A 62 11.74 -3.57 18.83
N ASP A 63 12.84 -3.99 18.21
CA ASP A 63 14.11 -3.27 18.26
C ASP A 63 14.01 -1.87 17.63
N VAL A 64 13.28 -1.74 16.52
CA VAL A 64 13.03 -0.44 15.88
C VAL A 64 12.22 0.48 16.78
N LEU A 65 11.19 -0.04 17.45
CA LEU A 65 10.38 0.73 18.39
C LEU A 65 11.20 1.14 19.62
N ALA A 66 12.02 0.25 20.16
CA ALA A 66 12.94 0.57 21.26
C ALA A 66 13.92 1.67 20.85
N PHE A 67 14.51 1.56 19.65
CA PHE A 67 15.41 2.58 19.11
C PHE A 67 14.75 3.97 19.05
N TRP A 68 13.49 4.05 18.61
CA TRP A 68 12.74 5.31 18.52
C TRP A 68 12.24 5.83 19.87
N ALA A 69 11.99 4.94 20.85
CA ALA A 69 11.61 5.33 22.20
C ALA A 69 12.76 6.05 22.94
N GLU A 70 14.01 5.73 22.60
CA GLU A 70 15.20 6.35 23.20
C GLU A 70 15.61 7.70 22.59
N ARG A 71 14.99 8.14 21.49
CA ARG A 71 15.36 9.39 20.82
C ARG A 71 14.72 10.59 21.52
N GLU A 72 15.44 11.71 21.57
CA GLU A 72 14.95 13.00 22.10
C GLU A 72 13.79 13.58 21.27
N TRP A 73 13.57 13.04 20.07
CA TRP A 73 12.47 13.39 19.19
C TRP A 73 11.85 12.11 18.63
N GLN A 74 10.56 12.13 18.36
CA GLN A 74 9.84 11.00 17.76
C GLN A 74 9.25 11.36 16.40
N LEU A 75 9.13 10.34 15.55
CA LEU A 75 8.45 10.42 14.27
C LEU A 75 6.93 10.57 14.39
N ALA A 76 6.38 10.40 15.59
CA ALA A 76 4.93 10.45 15.86
C ALA A 76 4.13 9.48 14.98
N LEU A 77 4.71 8.33 14.63
CA LEU A 77 4.06 7.26 13.90
C LEU A 77 3.47 6.27 14.91
N PRO A 78 2.17 5.94 14.83
CA PRO A 78 1.59 4.88 15.64
C PRO A 78 2.27 3.53 15.30
N PRO A 79 2.81 2.80 16.29
CA PRO A 79 3.57 1.56 16.07
C PRO A 79 2.79 0.45 15.34
N GLU A 80 1.48 0.40 15.58
CA GLU A 80 0.56 -0.63 15.09
C GLU A 80 -0.17 -0.19 13.82
N ALA A 81 -0.06 1.08 13.44
CA ALA A 81 -0.77 1.58 12.29
C ALA A 81 -0.05 1.16 11.01
N ASN A 82 -0.82 0.61 10.07
CA ASN A 82 -0.36 0.24 8.73
C ASN A 82 -0.05 1.48 7.87
N LEU A 83 0.85 2.37 8.28
CA LEU A 83 1.16 3.65 7.63
C LEU A 83 2.40 3.60 6.72
N SER A 84 2.78 2.42 6.22
CA SER A 84 3.93 2.21 5.33
C SER A 84 3.84 2.90 3.95
N ASN A 85 2.69 3.49 3.61
CA ASN A 85 2.45 4.31 2.43
C ASN A 85 1.47 5.44 2.82
N CYS A 86 1.05 6.30 1.86
CA CYS A 86 0.10 7.39 2.12
C CYS A 86 -1.10 6.93 2.97
N VAL A 87 -1.57 7.78 3.87
CA VAL A 87 -2.52 7.43 4.95
C VAL A 87 -3.63 6.50 4.47
N TYR A 88 -4.47 6.92 3.51
CA TYR A 88 -5.58 6.09 3.01
C TYR A 88 -5.29 5.41 1.66
N CYS A 89 -4.05 5.05 1.33
CA CYS A 89 -3.77 4.47 0.01
C CYS A 89 -4.52 3.15 -0.22
N PHE A 90 -5.17 3.02 -1.39
CA PHE A 90 -5.90 1.81 -1.78
C PHE A 90 -5.01 0.57 -1.88
N MET A 91 -3.70 0.74 -2.08
CA MET A 91 -2.73 -0.37 -2.11
C MET A 91 -2.59 -1.09 -0.76
N LYS A 92 -3.08 -0.51 0.35
CA LYS A 92 -3.17 -1.21 1.64
C LYS A 92 -4.25 -2.29 1.65
N GLY A 93 -5.10 -2.33 0.63
CA GLY A 93 -6.29 -3.19 0.58
C GLY A 93 -7.48 -2.55 1.30
N ALA A 94 -8.69 -2.90 0.84
CA ALA A 94 -9.94 -2.35 1.36
C ALA A 94 -10.12 -2.59 2.87
N SER A 95 -9.60 -3.69 3.41
CA SER A 95 -9.72 -4.09 4.82
C SER A 95 -8.90 -3.27 5.78
N ALA A 96 -7.80 -2.68 5.30
CA ALA A 96 -6.96 -1.84 6.13
C ALA A 96 -7.54 -0.43 6.32
N ILE A 97 -8.32 0.09 5.36
CA ILE A 97 -8.78 1.48 5.35
C ILE A 97 -9.61 1.86 6.58
N PRO A 98 -10.59 1.05 7.04
CA PRO A 98 -11.34 1.36 8.25
C PRO A 98 -10.44 1.44 9.50
N SER A 99 -9.45 0.55 9.63
CA SER A 99 -8.50 0.58 10.76
C SER A 99 -7.63 1.82 10.71
N VAL A 100 -7.04 2.12 9.55
CA VAL A 100 -6.24 3.32 9.33
C VAL A 100 -7.00 4.58 9.74
N ARG A 101 -8.28 4.70 9.40
CA ARG A 101 -9.08 5.87 9.78
C ARG A 101 -9.19 6.02 11.29
N ARG A 102 -9.45 4.91 12.00
CA ARG A 102 -9.49 4.91 13.48
C ARG A 102 -8.16 5.37 14.05
N ASP A 103 -7.05 4.84 13.54
CA ASP A 103 -5.71 5.15 14.04
C ASP A 103 -5.33 6.62 13.78
N VAL A 104 -5.67 7.15 12.60
CA VAL A 104 -5.41 8.55 12.22
C VAL A 104 -6.25 9.50 13.06
N GLU A 105 -7.54 9.22 13.25
CA GLU A 105 -8.38 10.06 14.11
C GLU A 105 -7.93 10.05 15.57
N ALA A 106 -7.49 8.89 16.07
CA ALA A 106 -6.92 8.79 17.41
C ALA A 106 -5.62 9.60 17.52
N ALA A 107 -4.75 9.52 16.52
CA ALA A 107 -3.52 10.31 16.45
C ALA A 107 -3.80 11.82 16.39
N ASP A 108 -4.69 12.27 15.49
CA ASP A 108 -5.01 13.69 15.32
C ASP A 108 -5.57 14.35 16.60
N ARG A 109 -6.25 13.59 17.47
CA ARG A 109 -6.75 14.09 18.77
C ARG A 109 -5.62 14.46 19.73
N VAL A 110 -4.49 13.75 19.69
CA VAL A 110 -3.38 13.92 20.64
C VAL A 110 -2.19 14.68 20.04
N LEU A 111 -2.07 14.72 18.72
CA LEU A 111 -0.97 15.40 18.06
C LEU A 111 -1.11 16.94 18.09
N PRO A 112 0.00 17.68 18.17
CA PRO A 112 0.03 19.12 17.93
C PRO A 112 -0.53 19.46 16.55
N GLU A 113 -1.20 20.61 16.42
CA GLU A 113 -1.86 21.04 15.17
C GLU A 113 -0.99 20.88 13.91
N ARG A 114 0.29 21.26 14.00
CA ARG A 114 1.26 21.15 12.89
C ARG A 114 1.55 19.72 12.40
N LEU A 115 1.16 18.70 13.17
CA LEU A 115 1.38 17.28 12.88
C LEU A 115 0.07 16.53 12.56
N ARG A 116 -1.08 17.21 12.62
CA ARG A 116 -2.39 16.60 12.32
C ARG A 116 -2.61 16.45 10.81
N SER A 117 -3.57 15.61 10.45
CA SER A 117 -4.03 15.48 9.07
C SER A 117 -4.47 16.83 8.49
N VAL A 118 -3.98 17.14 7.30
CA VAL A 118 -4.31 18.37 6.59
C VAL A 118 -5.48 18.12 5.63
N PRO A 119 -6.54 18.95 5.66
CA PRO A 119 -7.68 18.81 4.75
C PRO A 119 -7.28 18.80 3.28
N ASN A 120 -7.97 17.99 2.47
CA ASN A 120 -7.76 17.88 1.02
C ASN A 120 -6.30 17.55 0.63
N THR A 121 -5.61 16.78 1.46
CA THR A 121 -4.30 16.19 1.15
C THR A 121 -4.37 14.68 1.28
N PRO A 122 -3.34 13.91 0.88
CA PRO A 122 -3.36 12.46 1.04
C PRO A 122 -3.56 11.93 2.47
N SER A 123 -3.44 12.78 3.51
CA SER A 123 -3.81 12.44 4.89
C SER A 123 -5.30 12.56 5.21
N ASP A 124 -6.12 13.06 4.28
CA ASP A 124 -7.56 13.24 4.43
C ASP A 124 -8.30 12.29 3.48
N ILE A 125 -9.26 11.53 4.01
CA ILE A 125 -10.05 10.57 3.22
C ILE A 125 -10.82 11.25 2.08
N ARG A 126 -11.20 12.52 2.24
CA ARG A 126 -11.90 13.30 1.20
C ARG A 126 -11.06 13.49 -0.05
N TRP A 127 -9.74 13.67 0.10
CA TRP A 127 -8.83 13.76 -1.03
C TRP A 127 -8.86 12.47 -1.87
N TRP A 128 -8.99 11.31 -1.22
CA TRP A 128 -9.08 10.02 -1.88
C TRP A 128 -10.44 9.78 -2.53
N MET A 129 -11.53 10.29 -1.95
CA MET A 129 -12.85 10.30 -2.58
C MET A 129 -12.83 11.07 -3.90
N ASP A 130 -12.27 12.29 -3.88
CA ASP A 130 -12.16 13.13 -5.07
C ASP A 130 -11.27 12.48 -6.13
N LEU A 131 -10.16 11.84 -5.69
CA LEU A 131 -9.27 11.11 -6.58
C LEU A 131 -9.98 9.91 -7.23
N GLU A 132 -10.72 9.13 -6.45
CA GLU A 132 -11.46 7.98 -6.95
C GLU A 132 -12.52 8.42 -7.96
N GLU A 133 -13.31 9.45 -7.65
CA GLU A 133 -14.34 9.98 -8.54
C GLU A 133 -13.74 10.52 -9.85
N ARG A 134 -12.60 11.20 -9.77
CA ARG A 134 -11.91 11.77 -10.94
C ARG A 134 -11.35 10.70 -11.87
N TYR A 135 -10.81 9.60 -11.32
CA TYR A 135 -10.10 8.58 -12.09
C TYR A 135 -10.93 7.31 -12.36
N GLU A 136 -12.14 7.21 -11.80
CA GLU A 136 -13.11 6.16 -12.11
C GLU A 136 -13.39 6.12 -13.63
N ARG A 137 -13.33 4.93 -14.21
CA ARG A 137 -13.66 4.72 -15.61
C ARG A 137 -14.96 3.95 -15.72
N ARG A 138 -15.80 4.32 -16.68
CA ARG A 138 -17.08 3.65 -16.97
C ARG A 138 -17.11 3.01 -18.38
N PRO A 139 -16.21 2.05 -18.70
CA PRO A 139 -16.19 1.43 -20.02
C PRO A 139 -17.38 0.50 -20.27
N MET A 140 -17.68 0.25 -21.54
CA MET A 140 -18.58 -0.85 -21.91
C MET A 140 -17.81 -2.17 -21.96
N LYS A 141 -18.16 -3.11 -21.09
CA LYS A 141 -17.61 -4.47 -21.13
C LYS A 141 -18.41 -5.32 -22.13
N ARG A 142 -17.70 -5.91 -23.09
CA ARG A 142 -18.27 -6.81 -24.10
C ARG A 142 -18.17 -8.24 -23.60
N TYR A 143 -19.30 -8.92 -23.47
CA TYR A 143 -19.32 -10.34 -23.17
C TYR A 143 -19.38 -11.14 -24.47
N LYS A 144 -18.49 -12.12 -24.63
CA LYS A 144 -18.55 -13.14 -25.69
C LYS A 144 -19.00 -14.45 -25.06
N GLY A 145 -20.31 -14.68 -25.03
CA GLY A 145 -20.92 -15.97 -24.69
C GLY A 145 -21.59 -16.59 -25.92
N ARG A 146 -21.73 -17.93 -25.95
CA ARG A 146 -22.31 -18.75 -27.04
C ARG A 146 -23.50 -18.04 -27.73
N GLY A 147 -23.24 -17.34 -28.84
CA GLY A 147 -24.26 -16.77 -29.73
C GLY A 147 -24.91 -15.42 -29.36
N ARG A 148 -24.68 -14.84 -28.16
CA ARG A 148 -25.24 -13.52 -27.79
C ARG A 148 -24.14 -12.52 -27.40
N ARG A 149 -24.12 -11.38 -28.08
CA ARG A 149 -23.31 -10.22 -27.72
C ARG A 149 -24.14 -9.33 -26.79
N SER A 150 -23.75 -9.23 -25.53
CA SER A 150 -24.29 -8.24 -24.60
C SER A 150 -23.20 -7.22 -24.25
N GLN A 151 -23.62 -5.97 -24.09
CA GLN A 151 -22.78 -4.88 -23.60
C GLN A 151 -23.35 -4.41 -22.27
N LYS A 152 -22.53 -4.42 -21.21
CA LYS A 152 -22.88 -3.86 -19.91
C LYS A 152 -21.89 -2.72 -19.63
N LYS A 153 -22.38 -1.57 -19.17
CA LYS A 153 -21.50 -0.57 -18.57
C LYS A 153 -20.96 -1.16 -17.27
N VAL A 154 -19.65 -1.11 -17.09
CA VAL A 154 -18.99 -1.50 -15.85
C VAL A 154 -18.24 -0.30 -15.30
N THR A 155 -18.06 -0.27 -14.00
CA THR A 155 -17.21 0.70 -13.32
C THR A 155 -15.85 0.09 -13.07
N VAL A 156 -14.78 0.84 -13.28
CA VAL A 156 -13.40 0.43 -12.99
C VAL A 156 -12.78 1.53 -12.14
N GLY A 157 -12.54 1.22 -10.87
CA GLY A 157 -11.97 2.13 -9.88
C GLY A 157 -10.76 1.51 -9.16
N PHE A 158 -10.39 2.10 -8.04
CA PHE A 158 -9.24 1.64 -7.25
C PHE A 158 -9.40 0.25 -6.67
N TRP A 159 -10.64 -0.15 -6.38
CA TRP A 159 -10.97 -1.43 -5.75
C TRP A 159 -11.33 -2.53 -6.76
N GLY A 160 -11.16 -2.27 -8.06
CA GLY A 160 -11.42 -3.23 -9.13
C GLY A 160 -12.63 -2.90 -10.00
N VAL A 161 -13.15 -3.94 -10.67
CA VAL A 161 -14.25 -3.83 -11.64
C VAL A 161 -15.59 -4.12 -10.97
N ASP A 162 -16.56 -3.20 -11.11
CA ASP A 162 -17.87 -3.26 -10.44
C ASP A 162 -17.75 -3.50 -8.92
N ALA A 163 -16.69 -2.96 -8.30
CA ALA A 163 -16.45 -3.13 -6.86
C ALA A 163 -17.55 -2.47 -6.03
N GLU A 164 -17.97 -3.15 -4.96
CA GLU A 164 -19.01 -2.62 -4.06
C GLU A 164 -18.45 -1.62 -3.04
N VAL A 165 -17.14 -1.55 -2.85
CA VAL A 165 -16.52 -0.59 -1.93
C VAL A 165 -16.05 0.68 -2.63
N SER A 166 -15.97 1.77 -1.88
CA SER A 166 -15.45 3.07 -2.32
C SER A 166 -15.00 3.89 -1.12
N TYR A 167 -14.16 4.91 -1.33
CA TYR A 167 -13.80 5.84 -0.26
C TYR A 167 -14.99 6.59 0.30
N ARG A 168 -16.00 6.85 -0.54
CA ARG A 168 -17.26 7.45 -0.09
C ARG A 168 -17.94 6.57 0.96
N LYS A 169 -18.07 5.27 0.71
CA LYS A 169 -18.60 4.33 1.71
C LYS A 169 -17.74 4.29 2.97
N PHE A 170 -16.42 4.24 2.83
CA PHE A 170 -15.53 4.28 3.99
C PHE A 170 -15.66 5.56 4.81
N SER A 171 -15.97 6.69 4.20
CA SER A 171 -16.19 7.96 4.91
C SER A 171 -17.51 7.99 5.69
N GLU A 172 -18.51 7.23 5.24
CA GLU A 172 -19.87 7.20 5.82
C GLU A 172 -20.00 6.23 6.99
N VAL A 173 -19.26 5.11 6.98
CA VAL A 173 -19.24 4.13 8.09
C VAL A 173 -18.74 4.83 9.35
N GLY A 174 -19.35 4.60 10.53
CA GLY A 174 -18.84 5.17 11.78
C GLY A 174 -17.46 4.60 12.16
N VAL A 175 -16.66 5.36 12.90
CA VAL A 175 -15.34 4.94 13.42
C VAL A 175 -15.51 3.84 14.49
N GLU A 176 -16.67 3.81 15.14
CA GLU A 176 -17.06 2.81 16.15
C GLU A 176 -17.73 1.55 15.55
N GLU A 177 -18.20 1.62 14.29
CA GLU A 177 -18.92 0.52 13.61
C GLU A 177 -17.96 -0.46 12.89
N GLY A 178 -16.86 -0.81 13.55
CA GLY A 178 -15.75 -1.58 12.97
C GLY A 178 -16.15 -2.89 12.28
N ALA A 179 -17.24 -3.54 12.73
CA ALA A 179 -17.74 -4.78 12.14
C ALA A 179 -18.30 -4.61 10.71
N GLN A 180 -18.98 -3.49 10.42
CA GLN A 180 -19.58 -3.25 9.09
C GLN A 180 -18.52 -2.84 8.06
N GLY A 181 -17.51 -2.08 8.49
CA GLY A 181 -16.37 -1.71 7.64
C GLY A 181 -15.51 -2.92 7.23
N GLU A 182 -15.33 -3.88 8.14
CA GLU A 182 -14.61 -5.13 7.85
C GLU A 182 -15.37 -6.05 6.89
N GLU A 183 -16.71 -6.10 6.96
CA GLU A 183 -17.54 -6.89 6.05
C GLU A 183 -17.50 -6.34 4.61
N LEU A 184 -17.70 -5.02 4.45
CA LEU A 184 -17.54 -4.33 3.16
C LEU A 184 -16.17 -4.61 2.53
N ALA A 185 -15.13 -4.59 3.35
CA ALA A 185 -13.77 -4.77 2.87
C ALA A 185 -13.41 -6.21 2.46
N ARG A 186 -14.02 -7.23 3.08
CA ARG A 186 -13.78 -8.64 2.74
C ARG A 186 -14.17 -8.98 1.31
N GLU A 187 -15.16 -8.28 0.75
CA GLU A 187 -15.65 -8.52 -0.61
C GLU A 187 -14.76 -7.88 -1.69
N ALA A 188 -13.89 -6.94 -1.32
CA ALA A 188 -13.11 -6.12 -2.24
C ALA A 188 -11.62 -6.49 -2.30
N SER A 189 -11.28 -7.77 -2.05
CA SER A 189 -9.91 -8.25 -2.16
C SER A 189 -9.32 -7.86 -3.52
N LEU A 190 -8.32 -6.99 -3.48
CA LEU A 190 -7.55 -6.65 -4.68
C LEU A 190 -6.90 -7.94 -5.20
N PRO A 191 -6.88 -8.16 -6.53
CA PRO A 191 -6.26 -9.35 -7.10
C PRO A 191 -4.72 -9.35 -6.97
N CYS A 192 -4.11 -8.25 -6.50
CA CYS A 192 -2.71 -8.26 -6.06
C CYS A 192 -2.67 -8.30 -4.54
N ASP A 193 -2.07 -9.37 -4.03
CA ASP A 193 -1.54 -9.40 -2.68
C ASP A 193 -0.25 -8.56 -2.69
N CYS A 194 -0.44 -7.25 -2.62
CA CYS A 194 0.65 -6.27 -2.58
C CYS A 194 1.12 -6.02 -1.13
N THR A 195 0.56 -6.75 -0.16
CA THR A 195 0.85 -6.62 1.28
C THR A 195 1.53 -7.85 1.91
N ASP A 196 1.54 -9.01 1.26
CA ASP A 196 2.39 -10.16 1.63
C ASP A 196 3.48 -10.40 0.59
#